data_AF-A0A945MAC4-F1
#
_entry.id   AF-A0A945MAC4-F1
#
_cell.length_a   1.000
_cell.length_b   1.000
_cell.length_c   1.000
_cell.angle_alpha   90.00
_cell.angle_beta   90.00
_cell.angle_gamma   90.00
#
_symmetry.space_group_name_H-M   'P 1'
#
loop_
_entity.id
_entity.type
_entity.pdbx_description
1 polymer ?
#
loop_
_entity_poly.entity_id
_entity_poly.type
_entity_poly.pdbx_seq_one_letter_code
_entity_poly.pdbx_strand_id
1 'polypeptide(L)'
;MRQSHESLSKNLIKISNHAGIAWSIAGIIRASSVLSKYKRIYIPISLMKKNNFTTYEFQSQKVTPGIRAAIGQLVLLARDEVNQARKVSIDFDKRNYLPVLLQLSLADMYLSRIKYFNFDPFEPKIEKGRLIRQLILYIRARTGLL
;
A
#
# COMPACT_ATOMS: atom_id res chain seq x y z
N MET A 1 9.98 -7.84 33.69
CA MET A 1 8.96 -6.90 33.16
C MET A 1 9.53 -5.85 32.21
N ARG A 2 10.58 -5.08 32.56
CA ARG A 2 11.09 -3.96 31.71
C ARG A 2 11.57 -4.36 30.30
N GLN A 3 12.26 -5.50 30.16
CA GLN A 3 12.77 -6.00 28.86
C GLN A 3 11.67 -6.47 27.90
N SER A 4 10.55 -7.00 28.42
CA SER A 4 9.40 -7.43 27.60
C SER A 4 8.61 -6.26 27.02
N HIS A 5 8.49 -5.14 27.76
CA HIS A 5 7.88 -3.92 27.22
C HIS A 5 8.76 -3.25 26.15
N GLU A 6 10.08 -3.37 26.27
CA GLU A 6 11.02 -2.81 25.28
C GLU A 6 11.09 -3.64 23.99
N SER A 7 11.00 -4.97 24.07
CA SER A 7 10.90 -5.81 22.87
C SER A 7 9.58 -5.58 22.12
N LEU A 8 8.48 -5.48 22.88
CA LEU A 8 7.16 -5.15 22.36
C LEU A 8 7.17 -3.81 21.60
N SER A 9 7.69 -2.74 22.21
CA SER A 9 7.72 -1.43 21.56
C SER A 9 8.54 -1.44 20.27
N LYS A 10 9.68 -2.14 20.25
CA LYS A 10 10.51 -2.32 19.05
C LYS A 10 9.76 -3.07 17.94
N ASN A 11 9.07 -4.17 18.26
CA ASN A 11 8.30 -4.93 17.28
C ASN A 11 7.15 -4.11 16.70
N LEU A 12 6.43 -3.37 17.54
CA LEU A 12 5.31 -2.53 17.11
C LEU A 12 5.76 -1.38 16.21
N ILE A 13 6.87 -0.70 16.54
CA ILE A 13 7.46 0.35 15.70
C ILE A 13 7.83 -0.24 14.34
N LYS A 14 8.45 -1.43 14.31
CA LYS A 14 8.83 -2.11 13.08
C LYS A 14 7.62 -2.42 12.18
N ILE A 15 6.55 -3.00 12.75
CA ILE A 15 5.31 -3.27 12.02
C ILE A 15 4.71 -1.97 11.48
N SER A 16 4.68 -0.92 12.32
CA SER A 16 4.11 0.38 11.96
C SER A 16 4.87 1.05 10.81
N ASN A 17 6.20 0.95 10.79
CA ASN A 17 7.03 1.48 9.70
C ASN A 17 6.72 0.78 8.38
N HIS A 18 6.72 -0.55 8.36
CA HIS A 18 6.38 -1.34 7.18
C HIS A 18 4.94 -1.05 6.70
N ALA A 19 3.98 -0.97 7.62
CA ALA A 19 2.59 -0.62 7.31
C ALA A 19 2.46 0.80 6.71
N GLY A 20 3.20 1.77 7.25
CA GLY A 20 3.23 3.14 6.78
C GLY A 20 3.78 3.25 5.35
N ILE A 21 4.87 2.55 5.04
CA ILE A 21 5.47 2.54 3.70
C ILE A 21 4.50 1.89 2.70
N ALA A 22 4.00 0.68 3.00
CA ALA A 22 3.08 -0.02 2.13
C ALA A 22 1.80 0.79 1.85
N TRP A 23 1.23 1.41 2.90
CA TRP A 23 0.05 2.25 2.78
C TRP A 23 0.31 3.51 1.96
N SER A 24 1.46 4.16 2.13
CA SER A 24 1.81 5.37 1.40
C SER A 24 1.95 5.08 -0.11
N ILE A 25 2.62 3.99 -0.46
CA ILE A 25 2.75 3.57 -1.87
C ILE A 25 1.37 3.25 -2.46
N ALA A 26 0.57 2.42 -1.79
CA ALA A 26 -0.78 2.10 -2.24
C ALA A 26 -1.65 3.36 -2.37
N GLY A 27 -1.52 4.29 -1.42
CA GLY A 27 -2.19 5.58 -1.35
C GLY A 27 -1.87 6.50 -2.52
N ILE A 28 -0.60 6.63 -2.87
CA ILE A 28 -0.15 7.41 -4.03
C ILE A 28 -0.69 6.81 -5.33
N ILE A 29 -0.62 5.49 -5.49
CA ILE A 29 -1.10 4.81 -6.70
C ILE A 29 -2.61 5.01 -6.85
N ARG A 30 -3.41 4.71 -5.81
CA ARG A 30 -4.87 4.85 -5.86
C ARG A 30 -5.33 6.29 -6.08
N ALA A 31 -4.53 7.28 -5.65
CA ALA A 31 -4.81 8.70 -5.85
C ALA A 31 -4.28 9.25 -7.18
N SER A 32 -3.53 8.47 -7.96
CA SER A 32 -2.80 8.97 -9.14
C SER A 32 -3.70 9.59 -10.20
N SER A 33 -4.91 9.07 -10.41
CA SER A 33 -5.92 9.69 -11.30
C SER A 33 -6.33 11.10 -10.85
N VAL A 34 -6.41 11.36 -9.54
CA VAL A 34 -6.77 12.69 -9.05
C VAL A 34 -5.53 13.59 -9.06
N LEU A 35 -4.40 13.10 -8.55
CA LEU A 35 -3.17 13.88 -8.40
C LEU A 35 -2.62 14.37 -9.76
N SER A 36 -2.67 13.53 -10.79
CA SER A 36 -2.23 13.89 -12.14
C SER A 36 -3.01 15.07 -12.73
N LYS A 37 -4.32 15.18 -12.46
CA LYS A 37 -5.16 16.32 -12.89
C LYS A 37 -4.72 17.63 -12.24
N TYR A 38 -4.22 17.57 -11.01
CA TYR A 38 -3.63 18.69 -10.30
C TYR A 38 -2.13 18.88 -10.61
N LYS A 39 -1.62 18.25 -11.67
CA LYS A 39 -0.20 18.27 -12.07
C LYS A 39 0.77 17.77 -10.98
N ARG A 40 0.28 16.95 -10.03
CA ARG A 40 1.08 16.34 -8.96
C ARG A 40 1.42 14.90 -9.33
N ILE A 41 2.70 14.61 -9.46
CA ILE A 41 3.21 13.27 -9.75
C ILE A 41 4.19 12.90 -8.64
N TYR A 42 3.92 11.79 -7.96
CA TYR A 42 4.78 11.25 -6.90
C TYR A 42 5.48 9.96 -7.32
N ILE A 43 5.53 9.69 -8.62
CA ILE A 43 6.33 8.59 -9.17
C ILE A 43 7.79 9.04 -9.22
N PRO A 44 8.75 8.27 -8.68
CA PRO A 44 10.16 8.65 -8.70
C PRO A 44 10.67 8.85 -10.14
N ILE A 45 11.38 9.96 -10.38
CA ILE A 45 11.94 10.30 -11.71
C ILE A 45 12.85 9.18 -12.23
N SER A 46 13.62 8.54 -11.34
CA SER A 46 14.46 7.39 -11.68
C SER A 46 13.64 6.23 -12.28
N LEU A 47 12.45 5.98 -11.73
CA LEU A 47 11.56 4.92 -12.20
C LEU A 47 10.89 5.31 -13.51
N MET A 48 10.57 6.59 -13.71
CA MET A 48 10.04 7.11 -14.97
C MET A 48 11.05 6.94 -16.11
N LYS A 49 12.31 7.36 -15.87
CA LYS A 49 13.42 7.19 -16.82
C LYS A 49 13.66 5.72 -17.14
N LYS A 50 13.74 4.86 -16.12
CA LYS A 50 13.96 3.41 -16.29
C LYS A 50 12.88 2.73 -17.15
N ASN A 51 11.64 3.22 -17.09
CA ASN A 51 10.51 2.65 -17.82
C ASN A 51 10.08 3.51 -19.04
N ASN A 52 10.92 4.45 -19.47
CA ASN A 52 10.74 5.26 -20.69
C ASN A 52 9.39 5.98 -20.79
N PHE A 53 8.99 6.75 -19.76
CA PHE A 53 7.86 7.66 -19.87
C PHE A 53 8.12 9.00 -19.19
N THR A 54 7.38 10.01 -19.63
CA THR A 54 7.52 11.41 -19.21
C THR A 54 6.44 11.82 -18.20
N THR A 55 6.63 12.97 -17.56
CA THR A 55 5.62 13.58 -16.70
C THR A 55 4.35 13.94 -17.50
N TYR A 56 4.51 14.39 -18.74
CA TYR A 56 3.41 14.71 -19.64
C TYR A 56 2.56 13.49 -19.97
N GLU A 57 3.19 12.36 -20.31
CA GLU A 57 2.46 11.11 -20.58
C GLU A 57 1.69 10.64 -19.34
N PHE A 58 2.30 10.70 -18.15
CA PHE A 58 1.61 10.35 -16.91
C PHE A 58 0.45 11.32 -16.60
N GLN A 59 0.62 12.62 -16.83
CA GLN A 59 -0.43 13.63 -16.65
C GLN A 59 -1.59 13.46 -17.62
N SER A 60 -1.31 13.01 -18.85
CA SER A 60 -2.35 12.73 -19.85
C SER A 60 -3.26 11.56 -19.48
N GLN A 61 -2.95 10.83 -18.41
CA GLN A 61 -3.64 9.61 -17.97
C GLN A 61 -3.70 8.51 -19.04
N LYS A 62 -2.86 8.61 -20.06
CA LYS A 62 -2.71 7.57 -21.07
C LYS A 62 -1.83 6.47 -20.48
N VAL A 63 -2.43 5.32 -20.18
CA VAL A 63 -1.71 4.18 -19.64
C VAL A 63 -0.81 3.58 -20.72
N THR A 64 0.50 3.59 -20.48
CA THR A 64 1.49 2.95 -21.34
C THR A 64 2.06 1.70 -20.68
N PRO A 65 2.69 0.77 -21.44
CA PRO A 65 3.40 -0.36 -20.85
C PRO A 65 4.47 0.06 -19.84
N GLY A 66 5.18 1.17 -20.09
CA GLY A 66 6.17 1.75 -19.18
C GLY A 66 5.57 2.20 -17.85
N ILE A 67 4.41 2.86 -17.88
CA ILE A 67 3.68 3.24 -16.66
C ILE A 67 3.27 1.98 -15.88
N ARG A 68 2.69 0.97 -16.54
CA ARG A 68 2.32 -0.30 -15.87
C ARG A 68 3.52 -0.98 -15.23
N ALA A 69 4.66 -1.02 -15.92
CA ALA A 69 5.88 -1.62 -15.41
C ALA A 69 6.45 -0.86 -14.19
N ALA A 70 6.38 0.48 -14.19
CA ALA A 70 6.76 1.29 -13.03
C ALA A 70 5.82 1.08 -11.84
N ILE A 71 4.49 1.10 -12.07
CA ILE A 71 3.52 0.82 -11.01
C ILE A 71 3.68 -0.60 -10.47
N GLY A 72 3.95 -1.59 -11.34
CA GLY A 72 4.27 -2.95 -10.93
C GLY A 72 5.48 -3.02 -9.98
N GLN A 73 6.56 -2.29 -10.29
CA GLN A 73 7.74 -2.20 -9.41
C GLN A 73 7.41 -1.59 -8.04
N LEU A 74 6.60 -0.53 -8.01
CA LEU A 74 6.14 0.07 -6.75
C LEU A 74 5.23 -0.87 -5.96
N VAL A 75 4.34 -1.60 -6.63
CA VAL A 75 3.48 -2.61 -6.00
C VAL A 75 4.30 -3.75 -5.41
N LEU A 76 5.36 -4.21 -6.11
CA LEU A 76 6.26 -5.23 -5.59
C LEU A 76 6.98 -4.75 -4.32
N LEU A 77 7.50 -3.52 -4.32
CA LEU A 77 8.12 -2.91 -3.13
C LEU A 77 7.13 -2.88 -1.96
N ALA A 78 5.93 -2.36 -2.17
CA ALA A 78 4.91 -2.27 -1.12
C ALA A 78 4.46 -3.65 -0.61
N ARG A 79 4.42 -4.66 -1.48
CA ARG A 79 4.12 -6.05 -1.08
C ARG A 79 5.22 -6.66 -0.24
N ASP A 80 6.49 -6.35 -0.53
CA ASP A 80 7.60 -6.80 0.32
C ASP A 80 7.44 -6.21 1.73
N GLU A 81 7.17 -4.91 1.85
CA GLU A 81 6.88 -4.26 3.14
C GLU A 81 5.72 -4.95 3.90
N VAL A 82 4.65 -5.31 3.22
CA VAL A 82 3.55 -6.10 3.81
C VAL A 82 4.04 -7.44 4.35
N ASN A 83 4.86 -8.15 3.58
CA ASN A 83 5.41 -9.44 3.98
C ASN A 83 6.40 -9.30 5.15
N GLN A 84 7.21 -8.24 5.17
CA GLN A 84 8.13 -7.99 6.28
C GLN A 84 7.38 -7.67 7.57
N ALA A 85 6.30 -6.88 7.51
CA ALA A 85 5.43 -6.64 8.65
C ALA A 85 4.82 -7.94 9.20
N ARG A 86 4.35 -8.83 8.32
CA ARG A 86 3.78 -10.15 8.70
C ARG A 86 4.79 -11.10 9.33
N LYS A 87 6.09 -10.97 9.01
CA LYS A 87 7.17 -11.77 9.60
C LYS A 87 7.58 -11.31 11.01
N VAL A 88 7.19 -10.11 11.43
CA VAL A 88 7.49 -9.65 12.79
C VAL A 88 6.68 -10.47 13.78
N SER A 89 7.35 -11.05 14.78
CA SER A 89 6.69 -11.77 15.86
C SER A 89 5.68 -10.86 16.56
N ILE A 90 4.45 -11.36 16.72
CA ILE A 90 3.40 -10.68 17.49
C ILE A 90 3.35 -11.35 18.86
N ASP A 91 4.09 -10.78 19.81
CA ASP A 91 4.18 -11.22 21.21
C ASP A 91 3.24 -10.42 22.14
N PHE A 92 2.26 -9.71 21.56
CA PHE A 92 1.40 -8.77 22.25
C PHE A 92 -0.09 -8.99 21.99
N ASP A 93 -0.93 -8.42 22.87
CA ASP A 93 -2.38 -8.45 22.72
C ASP A 93 -2.79 -7.72 21.43
N LYS A 94 -3.09 -8.52 20.40
CA LYS A 94 -3.49 -8.06 19.07
C LYS A 94 -4.65 -7.05 19.14
N ARG A 95 -5.55 -7.16 20.13
CA ARG A 95 -6.73 -6.29 20.25
C ARG A 95 -6.34 -4.82 20.50
N ASN A 96 -5.32 -4.59 21.33
CA ASN A 96 -4.88 -3.23 21.68
C ASN A 96 -4.15 -2.52 20.53
N TYR A 97 -3.62 -3.28 19.57
CA TYR A 97 -2.81 -2.76 18.47
C TYR A 97 -3.46 -2.96 17.08
N LEU A 98 -4.74 -3.32 17.07
CA LEU A 98 -5.57 -3.49 15.88
C LEU A 98 -5.44 -2.36 14.85
N PRO A 99 -5.37 -1.06 15.21
CA PRO A 99 -5.32 0.01 14.21
C PRO A 99 -4.16 -0.12 13.22
N VAL A 100 -2.96 -0.46 13.70
CA VAL A 100 -1.78 -0.68 12.85
C VAL A 100 -1.99 -1.87 11.93
N LEU A 101 -2.56 -2.95 12.46
CA LEU A 101 -2.80 -4.19 11.72
C LEU A 101 -3.86 -4.01 10.61
N LEU A 102 -4.87 -3.19 10.87
CA LEU A 102 -5.93 -2.87 9.92
C LEU A 102 -5.42 -2.00 8.76
N GLN A 103 -4.53 -1.05 9.02
CA GLN A 103 -3.92 -0.24 7.96
C GLN A 103 -3.07 -1.11 7.01
N LEU A 104 -2.31 -2.07 7.55
CA LEU A 104 -1.56 -3.03 6.75
C LEU A 104 -2.49 -3.87 5.86
N SER A 105 -3.59 -4.35 6.43
CA SER A 105 -4.60 -5.14 5.71
C SER A 105 -5.25 -4.34 4.56
N LEU A 106 -5.51 -3.05 4.79
CA LEU A 106 -6.00 -2.15 3.74
C LEU A 106 -4.98 -2.00 2.62
N ALA A 107 -3.71 -1.76 2.95
CA ALA A 107 -2.65 -1.64 1.96
C ALA A 107 -2.60 -2.88 1.05
N ASP A 108 -2.57 -4.09 1.62
CA ASP A 108 -2.53 -5.34 0.86
C ASP A 108 -3.77 -5.53 -0.05
N MET A 109 -4.96 -5.18 0.45
CA MET A 109 -6.19 -5.20 -0.34
C MET A 109 -6.09 -4.29 -1.57
N TYR A 110 -5.61 -3.05 -1.42
CA TYR A 110 -5.45 -2.15 -2.57
C TYR A 110 -4.35 -2.61 -3.52
N LEU A 111 -3.22 -3.10 -3.03
CA LEU A 111 -2.15 -3.64 -3.87
C LEU A 111 -2.63 -4.83 -4.71
N SER A 112 -3.52 -5.66 -4.15
CA SER A 112 -4.18 -6.75 -4.88
C SER A 112 -5.16 -6.23 -5.93
N ARG A 113 -5.90 -5.17 -5.61
CA ARG A 113 -6.81 -4.52 -6.54
C ARG A 113 -6.08 -3.81 -7.70
N ILE A 114 -4.97 -3.12 -7.42
CA ILE A 114 -4.13 -2.48 -8.43
C ILE A 114 -3.56 -3.54 -9.37
N LYS A 115 -3.06 -4.66 -8.83
CA LYS A 115 -2.60 -5.81 -9.62
C LYS A 115 -3.73 -6.37 -10.49
N TYR A 116 -4.94 -6.51 -9.95
CA TYR A 116 -6.12 -6.99 -10.69
C TYR A 116 -6.44 -6.10 -11.90
N PHE A 117 -6.32 -4.77 -11.75
CA PHE A 117 -6.47 -3.82 -12.86
C PHE A 117 -5.20 -3.65 -13.69
N ASN A 118 -4.36 -4.69 -13.75
CA ASN A 118 -3.14 -4.75 -14.55
C ASN A 118 -2.21 -3.53 -14.35
N PHE A 119 -2.07 -3.10 -13.10
CA PHE A 119 -1.20 -1.99 -12.68
C PHE A 119 -1.55 -0.64 -13.34
N ASP A 120 -2.80 -0.45 -13.76
CA ASP A 120 -3.32 0.82 -14.22
C ASP A 120 -3.58 1.76 -13.04
N PRO A 121 -2.80 2.84 -12.83
CA PRO A 121 -2.99 3.76 -11.70
C PRO A 121 -4.16 4.74 -11.91
N PHE A 122 -4.76 4.76 -13.10
CA PHE A 122 -5.83 5.68 -13.47
C PHE A 122 -7.22 5.04 -13.44
N GLU A 123 -7.30 3.72 -13.25
CA GLU A 123 -8.56 2.97 -13.22
C GLU A 123 -9.47 3.45 -12.05
N PRO A 124 -10.62 4.08 -12.35
CA PRO A 124 -11.51 4.62 -11.32
C PRO A 124 -12.09 3.55 -10.39
N LYS A 125 -12.14 2.29 -10.83
CA LYS A 125 -12.61 1.17 -10.00
C LYS A 125 -11.62 0.80 -8.91
N ILE A 126 -10.37 1.26 -8.88
CA ILE A 126 -9.47 1.04 -7.73
C ILE A 126 -10.08 1.65 -6.46
N GLU A 127 -10.73 2.81 -6.58
CA GLU A 127 -11.36 3.51 -5.45
C GLU A 127 -12.80 3.06 -5.14
N LYS A 128 -13.44 2.30 -6.04
CA LYS A 128 -14.84 1.87 -5.86
C LYS A 128 -14.96 0.71 -4.86
N GLY A 129 -16.14 0.55 -4.25
CA GLY A 129 -16.44 -0.59 -3.37
C GLY A 129 -16.24 -0.30 -1.86
N ARG A 130 -16.87 0.77 -1.35
CA ARG A 130 -16.83 1.16 0.07
C ARG A 130 -17.26 0.02 1.01
N LEU A 131 -18.25 -0.78 0.62
CA LEU A 131 -18.78 -1.89 1.43
C LEU A 131 -17.80 -3.05 1.59
N ILE A 132 -17.09 -3.42 0.50
CA ILE A 132 -16.08 -4.50 0.54
C ILE A 132 -14.93 -4.11 1.50
N ARG A 133 -14.54 -2.84 1.52
CA ARG A 133 -13.51 -2.34 2.46
C ARG A 133 -13.94 -2.54 3.91
N GLN A 134 -15.15 -2.12 4.24
CA GLN A 134 -15.67 -2.24 5.61
C GLN A 134 -15.83 -3.70 6.02
N LEU A 135 -16.26 -4.57 5.11
CA LEU A 135 -16.37 -6.01 5.37
C LEU A 135 -15.00 -6.64 5.64
N ILE A 136 -13.98 -6.34 4.81
CA ILE A 136 -12.62 -6.85 5.01
C ILE A 136 -12.06 -6.36 6.35
N LEU A 137 -12.20 -5.07 6.66
CA LEU A 137 -11.77 -4.50 7.93
C LEU A 137 -12.43 -5.19 9.12
N TYR A 138 -13.74 -5.42 9.04
CA TYR A 138 -14.49 -6.12 10.08
C TYR A 138 -14.00 -7.55 10.29
N ILE A 139 -13.85 -8.33 9.20
CA ILE A 139 -13.35 -9.71 9.27
C ILE A 139 -11.94 -9.74 9.87
N ARG A 140 -11.05 -8.83 9.44
CA ARG A 140 -9.66 -8.75 9.90
C ARG A 140 -9.56 -8.31 11.36
N ALA A 141 -10.41 -7.37 11.79
CA ALA A 141 -10.51 -6.96 13.18
C ALA A 141 -10.95 -8.12 14.09
N ARG A 142 -11.86 -8.96 13.59
CA ARG A 142 -12.41 -10.09 14.36
C ARG A 142 -11.50 -11.31 14.39
N THR A 143 -10.73 -11.55 13.33
CA THR A 143 -9.85 -12.74 13.18
C THR A 143 -8.41 -12.49 13.64
N GLY A 144 -7.94 -11.24 13.68
CA GLY A 144 -6.54 -10.93 14.02
C GLY A 144 -5.53 -11.51 13.03
N LEU A 145 -5.98 -11.84 11.82
CA LEU A 145 -5.17 -12.33 10.70
C LEU A 145 -4.65 -11.14 9.90
N LEU A 146 -3.33 -10.99 9.83
CA LEU A 146 -2.64 -10.06 8.93
C LEU A 146 -2.46 -10.68 7.56
#